data_AF-A0A359BAL3-F1
#
_entry.id   AF-A0A359BAL3-F1
#
_cell.length_a   1.000
_cell.length_b   1.000
_cell.length_c   1.000
_cell.angle_alpha   90.00
_cell.angle_beta   90.00
_cell.angle_gamma   90.00
#
_symmetry.space_group_name_H-M   'P 1'
#
loop_
_entity.id
_entity.type
_entity.pdbx_description
1 polymer ?
#
loop_
_entity_poly.entity_id
_entity_poly.type
_entity_poly.pdbx_seq_one_letter_code
_entity_poly.pdbx_strand_id
1 'polypeptide(L)'
;MLYFFDEIQLLYQKRDLEKKNGKLEFSSLDLVSGMKPLVIDGKYRFILSGSLLGVPIKDIVLNPLGYLDEVRMFPLDFEEYLLNKNVGEESINYLRNCFYNKKEVPPSLNALFLDYFREYILMGGMPEAIEEFNKSKNLFNVSNV
;
A
#
# COMPACT_ATOMS: atom_id res chain seq x y z
N MET A 1 -6.05 8.46 4.29
CA MET A 1 -4.59 8.27 4.44
C MET A 1 -3.91 7.87 3.12
N LEU A 2 -4.62 7.23 2.17
CA LEU A 2 -4.10 6.90 0.82
C LEU A 2 -3.92 8.10 -0.12
N TYR A 3 -4.87 9.06 -0.14
CA TYR A 3 -4.73 10.32 -0.90
C TYR A 3 -3.39 11.04 -0.67
N PHE A 4 -2.82 10.92 0.53
CA PHE A 4 -1.53 11.52 0.86
C PHE A 4 -0.36 10.91 0.07
N PHE A 5 -0.38 9.60 -0.15
CA PHE A 5 0.71 8.91 -0.84
C PHE A 5 0.67 9.14 -2.35
N ASP A 6 -0.51 9.12 -2.96
CA ASP A 6 -0.68 9.36 -4.40
C ASP A 6 -0.41 10.82 -4.78
N GLU A 7 -0.85 11.79 -3.96
CA GLU A 7 -0.52 13.20 -4.17
C GLU A 7 0.98 13.45 -4.09
N ILE A 8 1.67 12.87 -3.09
CA ILE A 8 3.12 12.98 -2.94
C ILE A 8 3.84 12.36 -4.14
N GLN A 9 3.36 11.21 -4.62
CA GLN A 9 3.93 10.55 -5.80
C GLN A 9 3.77 11.40 -7.07
N LEU A 10 2.58 11.95 -7.32
CA LEU A 10 2.33 12.85 -8.45
C LEU A 10 3.20 14.11 -8.36
N LEU A 11 3.39 14.64 -7.15
CA LEU A 11 4.30 15.76 -6.91
C LEU A 11 5.76 15.41 -7.25
N TYR A 12 6.24 14.22 -6.86
CA TYR A 12 7.59 13.76 -7.21
C TYR A 12 7.78 13.58 -8.72
N GLN A 13 6.83 12.92 -9.40
CA GLN A 13 6.90 12.69 -10.84
C GLN A 13 6.81 14.00 -11.62
N LYS A 14 5.86 14.88 -11.27
CA LYS A 14 5.71 16.21 -11.88
C LYS A 14 7.00 17.01 -11.73
N ARG A 15 7.65 16.94 -10.57
CA ARG A 15 8.92 17.63 -10.33
C ARG A 15 10.05 17.11 -11.20
N ASP A 16 10.25 15.80 -11.28
CA ASP A 16 11.31 15.22 -12.10
C ASP A 16 11.06 15.47 -13.60
N LEU A 17 9.80 15.55 -14.02
CA LEU A 17 9.41 16.01 -15.36
C LEU A 17 9.76 17.49 -15.58
N GLU A 18 9.47 18.37 -14.62
CA GLU A 18 9.80 19.79 -14.71
C GLU A 18 11.32 20.03 -14.70
N LYS A 19 12.12 19.19 -14.02
CA LYS A 19 13.59 19.17 -14.15
C LYS A 19 14.03 18.76 -15.56
N LYS A 20 13.47 17.68 -16.11
CA LYS A 20 13.75 17.27 -17.50
C LYS A 20 13.42 18.36 -18.52
N ASN A 21 12.38 19.14 -18.25
CA ASN A 21 11.97 20.29 -19.07
C ASN A 21 12.82 21.55 -18.81
N GLY A 22 13.86 21.48 -17.96
CA GLY A 22 14.76 22.60 -17.65
C GLY A 22 14.15 23.69 -16.77
N LYS A 23 12.95 23.46 -16.21
CA LYS A 23 12.25 24.44 -15.36
C LYS A 23 12.63 24.36 -13.88
N LEU A 24 13.29 23.26 -13.48
CA LEU A 24 13.79 23.05 -12.13
C LEU A 24 15.24 22.62 -12.17
N GLU A 25 16.01 23.04 -11.16
CA GLU A 25 17.42 22.69 -11.01
C GLU A 25 17.61 21.34 -10.29
N PHE A 26 16.70 21.01 -9.37
CA PHE A 26 16.83 19.87 -8.45
C PHE A 26 15.82 18.75 -8.72
N SER A 27 16.27 17.50 -8.54
CA SER A 27 15.50 16.26 -8.70
C SER A 27 15.08 15.66 -7.36
N SER A 28 14.31 14.60 -7.42
CA SER A 28 14.02 13.75 -6.25
C SER A 28 15.23 13.14 -5.60
N LEU A 29 16.25 12.80 -6.38
CA LEU A 29 17.51 12.28 -5.86
C LEU A 29 18.28 13.32 -5.04
N ASP A 30 18.26 14.57 -5.47
CA ASP A 30 18.99 15.66 -4.80
C ASP A 30 18.42 15.92 -3.40
N LEU A 31 17.10 15.79 -3.22
CA LEU A 31 16.47 15.89 -1.89
C LEU A 31 16.86 14.73 -0.98
N VAL A 32 16.78 13.49 -1.47
CA VAL A 32 17.14 12.31 -0.68
C VAL A 32 18.61 12.38 -0.25
N SER A 33 19.49 12.86 -1.13
CA SER A 33 20.90 13.08 -0.83
C SER A 33 21.10 14.17 0.23
N GLY A 34 20.34 15.27 0.17
CA GLY A 34 20.34 16.33 1.17
C GLY A 34 19.82 15.90 2.55
N MET A 35 18.95 14.89 2.61
CA MET A 35 18.45 14.32 3.87
C MET A 35 19.49 13.46 4.60
N LYS A 36 20.45 12.86 3.88
CA LYS A 36 21.41 11.91 4.44
C LYS A 36 22.19 12.44 5.66
N PRO A 37 22.78 13.66 5.65
CA PRO A 37 23.49 14.17 6.81
C PRO A 37 22.59 14.32 8.05
N LEU A 38 21.32 14.68 7.85
CA LEU A 38 20.33 14.88 8.91
C LEU A 38 19.94 13.55 9.59
N VAL A 39 19.92 12.46 8.83
CA VAL A 39 19.69 11.10 9.34
C VAL A 39 20.91 10.59 10.09
N ILE A 40 22.11 10.78 9.53
CA ILE A 40 23.37 10.33 10.14
C ILE A 40 23.64 11.05 11.48
N ASP A 41 23.31 12.34 11.57
CA ASP A 41 23.37 13.12 12.81
C ASP A 41 22.35 12.66 13.87
N GLY A 42 21.45 11.72 13.52
CA GLY A 42 20.50 11.09 14.44
C GLY A 42 19.33 11.98 14.87
N LYS A 43 19.26 13.22 14.38
CA LYS A 43 18.24 14.21 14.76
C LYS A 43 16.89 14.01 14.06
N TYR A 44 16.90 13.36 12.88
CA TYR A 44 15.71 13.23 12.05
C TYR A 44 15.55 11.80 11.53
N ARG A 45 14.29 11.37 11.46
CA ARG A 45 13.87 10.15 10.77
C ARG A 45 12.91 10.56 9.65
N PHE A 46 13.22 10.18 8.42
CA PHE A 46 12.36 10.41 7.27
C PHE A 46 11.69 9.10 6.87
N ILE A 47 10.42 9.18 6.49
CA ILE A 47 9.69 8.09 5.84
C ILE A 47 9.40 8.56 4.43
N LEU A 48 9.87 7.78 3.45
CA LEU A 48 9.67 8.06 2.03
C LEU A 48 8.78 6.97 1.45
N SER A 49 7.92 7.34 0.50
CA SER A 49 7.08 6.43 -0.25
C SER A 49 7.15 6.78 -1.73
N GLY A 50 7.13 5.77 -2.60
CA GLY A 50 7.22 5.93 -4.04
C GLY A 50 6.74 4.69 -4.78
N SER A 51 6.27 4.86 -6.03
CA SER A 51 5.79 3.76 -6.86
C SER A 51 6.92 3.02 -7.57
N LEU A 52 6.79 1.70 -7.66
CA LEU A 52 7.66 0.82 -8.43
C LEU A 52 7.76 1.18 -9.92
N LEU A 53 6.73 1.87 -10.46
CA LEU A 53 6.60 2.22 -11.88
C LEU A 53 7.16 3.61 -12.24
N GLY A 54 7.51 4.45 -11.26
CA GLY A 54 7.93 5.83 -11.48
C GLY A 54 9.38 6.06 -11.10
N VAL A 55 10.27 5.97 -12.10
CA VAL A 55 11.74 6.07 -11.98
C VAL A 55 12.30 4.98 -11.07
N PRO A 56 13.02 3.99 -11.62
CA PRO A 56 13.78 3.10 -10.77
C PRO A 56 14.67 3.95 -9.86
N ILE A 57 14.43 3.87 -8.55
CA ILE A 57 15.47 4.10 -7.56
C ILE A 57 16.57 3.00 -7.69
N LYS A 58 16.62 2.24 -8.80
CA LYS A 58 17.67 1.26 -9.09
C LYS A 58 19.03 1.89 -9.33
N ASP A 59 19.09 3.12 -9.83
CA ASP A 59 20.37 3.79 -10.09
C ASP A 59 20.90 4.55 -8.87
N ILE A 60 20.10 4.65 -7.81
CA ILE A 60 20.70 4.86 -6.52
C ILE A 60 21.34 3.51 -6.19
N VAL A 61 22.65 3.43 -6.39
CA VAL A 61 23.48 2.52 -5.59
C VAL A 61 23.31 2.98 -4.15
N LEU A 62 22.16 2.64 -3.56
CA LEU A 62 21.95 2.53 -2.14
C LEU A 62 22.78 1.32 -1.77
N ASN A 63 24.11 1.49 -1.73
CA ASN A 63 24.86 0.79 -0.72
C ASN A 63 24.23 1.31 0.58
N PRO A 64 23.39 0.52 1.27
CA PRO A 64 22.75 0.96 2.48
C PRO A 64 23.89 0.96 3.49
N LEU A 65 24.58 2.10 3.62
CA LEU A 65 25.63 2.29 4.63
C LEU A 65 24.98 2.43 6.04
N GLY A 66 23.88 1.70 6.30
CA GLY A 66 23.17 1.66 7.58
C GLY A 66 22.20 2.81 7.88
N TYR A 67 21.87 3.67 6.91
CA TYR A 67 20.99 4.84 7.14
C TYR A 67 19.67 4.83 6.35
N LEU A 68 19.43 3.80 5.53
CA LEU A 68 18.20 3.64 4.75
C LEU A 68 17.73 2.20 4.83
N ASP A 69 16.45 2.04 5.18
CA ASP A 69 15.73 0.77 5.17
C ASP A 69 14.66 0.81 4.08
N GLU A 70 14.60 -0.24 3.24
CA GLU A 70 13.55 -0.41 2.23
C GLU A 70 12.48 -1.37 2.77
N VAL A 71 11.23 -0.91 2.76
CA VAL A 71 10.06 -1.76 3.05
C VAL A 71 9.21 -1.83 1.80
N ARG A 72 8.96 -3.05 1.31
CA ARG A 72 8.07 -3.28 0.17
C ARG A 72 6.65 -3.48 0.67
N MET A 73 5.74 -2.65 0.17
CA MET A 73 4.31 -2.77 0.43
C MET A 73 3.63 -3.48 -0.74
N PHE A 74 2.65 -4.32 -0.42
CA PHE A 74 1.82 -5.06 -1.37
C PHE A 74 0.36 -4.61 -1.25
N PRO A 75 -0.48 -4.89 -2.26
CA PRO A 75 -1.93 -4.75 -2.10
C PRO A 75 -2.43 -5.54 -0.88
N LEU A 76 -3.52 -5.08 -0.28
CA LEU A 76 -4.16 -5.75 0.86
C LEU A 76 -4.49 -7.19 0.49
N ASP A 77 -4.16 -8.12 1.36
CA ASP A 77 -4.62 -9.50 1.20
C ASP A 77 -6.05 -9.69 1.71
N PHE A 78 -6.56 -10.92 1.58
CA PHE A 78 -7.93 -11.23 2.01
C PHE A 78 -8.10 -11.11 3.52
N GLU A 79 -7.08 -11.42 4.33
CA GLU A 79 -7.15 -11.30 5.78
C GLU A 79 -7.23 -9.83 6.21
N GLU A 80 -6.40 -8.98 5.62
CA GLU A 80 -6.43 -7.53 5.87
C GLU A 80 -7.75 -6.90 5.40
N TYR A 81 -8.32 -7.40 4.31
CA TYR A 81 -9.67 -7.04 3.88
C TYR A 81 -10.75 -7.42 4.92
N LEU A 82 -10.66 -8.61 5.53
CA LEU A 82 -11.59 -9.03 6.59
C LEU A 82 -11.45 -8.15 7.84
N LEU A 83 -10.22 -7.78 8.21
CA LEU A 83 -9.98 -6.82 9.30
C LEU A 83 -10.60 -5.46 8.99
N ASN A 84 -10.47 -4.98 7.75
CA ASN A 84 -11.10 -3.73 7.30
C ASN A 84 -12.65 -3.81 7.35
N LYS A 85 -13.22 -4.98 7.10
CA LYS A 85 -14.65 -5.29 7.29
C LYS A 85 -15.09 -5.38 8.76
N ASN A 86 -14.20 -5.13 9.72
CA ASN A 86 -14.41 -5.28 11.16
C ASN A 86 -14.75 -6.73 11.58
N VAL A 87 -14.28 -7.72 10.82
CA VAL A 87 -14.34 -9.11 11.26
C VAL A 87 -13.33 -9.29 12.39
N GLY A 88 -13.80 -9.72 13.56
CA GLY A 88 -12.94 -9.94 14.71
C GLY A 88 -11.88 -11.01 14.46
N GLU A 89 -10.69 -10.83 15.04
CA GLU A 89 -9.57 -11.77 14.91
C GLU A 89 -9.94 -13.19 15.32
N GLU A 90 -10.83 -13.37 16.32
CA GLU A 90 -11.29 -14.69 16.74
C GLU A 90 -11.97 -15.47 15.61
N SER A 91 -12.80 -14.81 14.79
CA SER A 91 -13.49 -15.43 13.66
C SER A 91 -12.51 -15.81 12.54
N ILE A 92 -11.52 -14.95 12.28
CA ILE A 92 -10.45 -15.21 11.31
C ILE A 92 -9.60 -16.40 11.77
N ASN A 93 -9.19 -16.40 13.04
CA ASN A 93 -8.45 -17.48 13.67
C ASN A 93 -9.22 -18.80 13.67
N TYR A 94 -10.53 -18.75 13.92
CA TYR A 94 -11.40 -19.93 13.85
C TYR A 94 -11.40 -20.54 12.45
N LEU A 95 -11.61 -19.72 11.41
CA LEU A 95 -11.56 -20.19 10.02
C LEU A 95 -10.20 -20.79 9.67
N ARG A 96 -9.12 -20.11 10.05
CA ARG A 96 -7.75 -20.58 9.84
C ARG A 96 -7.54 -21.94 10.49
N ASN A 97 -8.04 -22.12 11.70
CA ASN A 97 -7.98 -23.38 12.43
C ASN A 97 -8.79 -24.48 11.73
N CYS A 98 -9.99 -24.18 11.23
CA CYS A 98 -10.78 -25.13 10.44
C CYS A 98 -10.05 -25.56 9.17
N PHE A 99 -9.43 -24.62 8.44
CA PHE A 99 -8.64 -24.91 7.25
C PHE A 99 -7.47 -25.85 7.55
N TYR A 100 -6.62 -25.51 8.54
CA TYR A 100 -5.45 -26.33 8.86
C TYR A 100 -5.81 -27.73 9.36
N ASN A 101 -6.90 -27.86 10.11
CA ASN A 101 -7.35 -29.15 10.65
C ASN A 101 -8.34 -29.88 9.74
N LYS A 102 -8.62 -29.35 8.54
CA LYS A 102 -9.62 -29.91 7.60
C LYS A 102 -10.98 -30.16 8.25
N LYS A 103 -11.40 -29.23 9.11
CA LYS A 103 -12.71 -29.27 9.76
C LYS A 103 -13.71 -28.47 8.95
N GLU A 104 -14.94 -28.94 8.94
CA GLU A 104 -16.04 -28.22 8.32
C GLU A 104 -16.32 -26.91 9.08
N VAL A 105 -16.54 -25.84 8.31
CA VAL A 105 -16.96 -24.55 8.84
C VAL A 105 -18.49 -24.55 8.92
N PRO A 106 -19.11 -24.06 10.00
CA PRO A 106 -20.56 -23.97 10.10
C PRO A 106 -21.17 -23.31 8.85
N PRO A 107 -22.25 -23.87 8.26
CA PRO A 107 -22.74 -23.42 6.95
C PRO A 107 -23.04 -21.92 6.85
N SER A 108 -23.62 -21.33 7.89
CA SER A 108 -23.92 -19.89 7.96
C SER A 108 -22.66 -19.02 7.94
N LEU A 109 -21.63 -19.45 8.67
CA LEU A 109 -20.35 -18.76 8.72
C LEU A 109 -19.62 -18.90 7.38
N ASN A 110 -19.60 -20.12 6.82
CA ASN A 110 -18.99 -20.37 5.52
C ASN A 110 -19.63 -19.53 4.40
N ALA A 111 -20.96 -19.43 4.38
CA ALA A 111 -21.67 -18.60 3.40
C ALA A 111 -21.26 -17.12 3.51
N LEU A 112 -21.22 -16.58 4.73
CA LEU A 112 -20.80 -15.19 4.98
C LEU A 112 -19.38 -14.90 4.46
N PHE A 113 -18.42 -15.76 4.79
CA PHE A 113 -17.04 -15.56 4.35
C PHE A 113 -16.84 -15.79 2.85
N LEU A 114 -17.64 -16.67 2.22
CA LEU A 114 -17.65 -16.80 0.76
C LEU A 114 -18.19 -15.54 0.09
N ASP A 115 -19.17 -14.85 0.68
CA ASP A 115 -19.65 -13.56 0.15
C ASP A 115 -18.56 -12.50 0.24
N TYR A 116 -17.87 -12.39 1.38
CA TYR A 116 -16.72 -11.51 1.53
C TYR A 116 -15.58 -11.84 0.55
N PHE A 117 -15.32 -13.12 0.31
CA PHE A 117 -14.30 -13.55 -0.63
C PHE A 117 -14.65 -13.18 -2.07
N ARG A 118 -15.92 -13.31 -2.46
CA ARG A 118 -16.40 -12.88 -3.79
C ARG A 118 -16.24 -11.37 -3.97
N GLU A 119 -16.65 -10.59 -2.98
CA GLU A 119 -16.46 -9.14 -2.99
C GLU A 119 -14.97 -8.79 -3.16
N TYR A 120 -14.09 -9.41 -2.38
CA TYR A 120 -12.65 -9.22 -2.48
C TYR A 120 -12.08 -9.60 -3.86
N ILE A 121 -12.53 -10.70 -4.47
CA ILE A 121 -12.09 -11.08 -5.83
C ILE A 121 -12.47 -10.01 -6.86
N LEU A 122 -13.67 -9.42 -6.74
CA LEU A 122 -14.16 -8.42 -7.69
C LEU A 122 -13.39 -7.09 -7.57
N MET A 123 -13.00 -6.72 -6.36
CA MET A 123 -12.26 -5.47 -6.10
C MET A 123 -10.74 -5.63 -6.21
N GLY A 124 -10.22 -6.81 -5.90
CA GLY A 124 -8.80 -7.04 -5.62
C GLY A 124 -8.34 -6.44 -4.29
N GLY A 125 -7.03 -6.31 -4.13
CA GLY A 125 -6.38 -5.80 -2.92
C GLY A 125 -6.05 -4.31 -2.94
N MET A 126 -6.49 -3.55 -3.95
CA MET A 126 -6.17 -2.13 -4.04
C MET A 126 -6.87 -1.37 -2.91
N PRO A 127 -6.13 -0.71 -1.99
CA PRO A 127 -6.74 -0.10 -0.81
C PRO A 127 -7.79 0.98 -1.12
N GLU A 128 -7.59 1.75 -2.20
CA GLU A 128 -8.52 2.79 -2.62
C GLU A 128 -9.85 2.20 -3.15
N ALA A 129 -9.76 1.13 -3.94
CA ALA A 129 -10.92 0.38 -4.43
C ALA A 129 -11.77 -0.18 -3.27
N ILE A 130 -11.10 -0.76 -2.26
CA ILE A 130 -11.76 -1.32 -1.06
C ILE A 130 -12.44 -0.21 -0.26
N GLU A 131 -11.78 0.92 -0.06
CA GLU A 131 -12.31 2.08 0.67
C GLU A 131 -13.54 2.67 -0.03
N GLU A 132 -13.50 2.84 -1.36
CA GLU A 132 -14.63 3.34 -2.14
C GLU A 132 -15.82 2.38 -2.07
N PHE A 133 -15.58 1.07 -2.18
CA PHE A 133 -16.64 0.09 -2.04
C PHE A 133 -17.25 0.09 -0.64
N ASN A 134 -16.45 0.26 0.41
CA ASN A 134 -16.97 0.30 1.77
C ASN A 134 -17.88 1.50 2.03
N LYS A 135 -17.57 2.64 1.41
CA LYS A 135 -18.39 3.86 1.46
C LYS A 135 -19.65 3.78 0.62
N SER A 136 -19.52 3.38 -0.64
CA SER A 136 -20.60 3.44 -1.63
C SER A 136 -21.48 2.20 -1.64
N LYS A 137 -20.96 1.05 -1.19
CA LYS A 137 -21.51 -0.30 -1.42
C LYS A 137 -21.83 -0.57 -2.90
N ASN A 138 -21.13 0.12 -3.80
CA ASN A 138 -21.39 0.08 -5.23
C ASN A 138 -20.12 -0.24 -6.01
N LEU A 139 -20.11 -1.41 -6.66
CA LEU A 139 -18.97 -1.86 -7.47
C LEU A 139 -18.72 -0.96 -8.69
N PHE A 140 -19.72 -0.25 -9.22
CA PHE A 140 -19.51 0.64 -10.36
C PHE A 140 -18.64 1.86 -10.03
N ASN A 141 -18.64 2.30 -8.77
CA ASN A 141 -17.79 3.40 -8.34
C ASN A 141 -16.33 2.97 -8.24
N VAL A 142 -16.09 1.70 -7.93
CA VAL A 142 -14.74 1.10 -7.85
C VAL A 142 -14.03 1.11 -9.20
N SER A 143 -14.78 0.92 -10.30
CA SER A 143 -14.22 0.93 -11.67
C SER A 143 -13.62 2.27 -12.10
N ASN A 144 -13.93 3.35 -11.39
CA ASN A 144 -13.49 4.71 -11.70
C ASN A 144 -12.33 5.18 -10.81
N VAL A 145 -11.78 4.25 -10.01
CA VAL A 145 -10.60 4.40 -9.18
C VAL A 145 -9.44 3.72 -9.91
#